data_AF-E0NSU0-F1
#
_entry.id   AF-E0NSU0-F1
#
_cell.length_a   1.000
_cell.length_b   1.000
_cell.length_c   1.000
_cell.angle_alpha   90.00
_cell.angle_beta   90.00
_cell.angle_gamma   90.00
#
_symmetry.space_group_name_H-M   'P 1'
#
loop_
_entity.id
_entity.type
_entity.pdbx_description
1 polymer ?
#
loop_
_entity_poly.entity_id
_entity_poly.type
_entity_poly.pdbx_seq_one_letter_code
_entity_poly.pdbx_strand_id
1 'polypeptide(L)'
;MMYNRRIWLNKEDSPSTGNLVCFDGMTTWRGEEIRNTFLQVSDCSWSIRLHKIEDDSTEDFIDKLKLLRDEVDNFISYLEKNK
;
A
#
# COMPACT_ATOMS: atom_id res chain seq x y z
N MET A 1 5.43 -1.46 18.51
CA MET A 1 4.71 -2.61 17.93
C MET A 1 4.81 -2.46 16.42
N MET A 2 5.27 -3.47 15.70
CA MET A 2 5.39 -3.44 14.23
C MET A 2 4.03 -3.75 13.60
N TYR A 3 3.74 -3.20 12.42
CA TYR A 3 2.48 -3.38 11.71
C TYR A 3 2.69 -4.20 10.44
N ASN A 4 1.90 -5.24 10.23
CA ASN A 4 1.92 -6.03 9.00
C ASN A 4 0.53 -6.58 8.71
N ARG A 5 -0.21 -5.89 7.85
CA ARG A 5 -1.54 -6.31 7.41
C ARG A 5 -1.53 -6.62 5.93
N ARG A 6 -2.13 -7.75 5.58
CA ARG A 6 -2.32 -8.20 4.20
C ARG A 6 -3.81 -8.51 4.00
N ILE A 7 -4.39 -8.01 2.91
CA ILE A 7 -5.77 -8.31 2.54
C ILE A 7 -5.85 -8.65 1.05
N TRP A 8 -6.79 -9.52 0.70
CA TRP A 8 -7.17 -9.75 -0.70
C TRP A 8 -8.19 -8.69 -1.14
N LEU A 9 -8.05 -8.20 -2.36
CA LEU A 9 -8.95 -7.23 -2.97
C LEU A 9 -10.03 -7.90 -3.85
N ASN A 10 -9.77 -9.13 -4.31
CA ASN A 10 -10.74 -9.94 -5.02
C ASN A 10 -11.45 -10.93 -4.09
N LYS A 11 -12.54 -11.51 -4.59
CA LYS A 11 -13.22 -12.64 -3.93
C LYS A 11 -12.31 -13.88 -3.93
N GLU A 12 -12.53 -14.78 -2.98
CA GLU A 12 -11.74 -16.00 -2.80
C GLU A 12 -11.80 -16.96 -4.02
N ASP A 13 -12.91 -16.94 -4.76
CA ASP A 13 -13.12 -17.73 -5.97
C ASP A 13 -12.66 -17.02 -7.27
N SER A 14 -12.04 -15.84 -7.15
CA SER A 14 -11.55 -15.09 -8.30
C SER A 14 -10.28 -15.73 -8.89
N PRO A 15 -10.14 -15.80 -10.22
CA PRO A 15 -8.88 -16.17 -10.85
C PRO A 15 -7.81 -15.06 -10.75
N SER A 16 -8.18 -13.84 -10.33
CA SER A 16 -7.27 -12.70 -10.14
C SER A 16 -6.71 -12.67 -8.72
N THR A 17 -5.46 -12.21 -8.56
CA THR A 17 -4.73 -12.26 -7.28
C THR A 17 -4.43 -10.88 -6.70
N GLY A 18 -5.40 -9.98 -6.73
CA GLY A 18 -5.29 -8.62 -6.22
C GLY A 18 -5.19 -8.57 -4.69
N ASN A 19 -4.22 -7.82 -4.17
CA ASN A 19 -3.98 -7.68 -2.73
C ASN A 19 -3.39 -6.31 -2.34
N LEU A 20 -3.57 -5.98 -1.06
CA LEU A 20 -2.98 -4.82 -0.40
C LEU A 20 -2.14 -5.27 0.79
N VAL A 21 -0.92 -4.75 0.89
CA VAL A 21 0.00 -4.94 2.01
C VAL A 21 0.35 -3.58 2.61
N CYS A 22 0.10 -3.43 3.91
CA CYS A 22 0.56 -2.30 4.71
C CYS A 22 1.56 -2.80 5.73
N PHE A 23 2.80 -2.31 5.67
CA PHE A 23 3.93 -2.80 6.46
C PHE A 23 4.69 -1.66 7.12
N ASP A 24 5.01 -1.84 8.41
CA ASP A 24 5.96 -1.04 9.18
C ASP A 24 6.71 -1.97 10.14
N GLY A 25 7.99 -2.22 9.88
CA GLY A 25 8.79 -3.13 10.68
C GLY A 25 10.25 -3.20 10.25
N MET A 26 11.03 -4.06 10.91
CA MET A 26 12.44 -4.27 10.55
C MET A 26 12.57 -5.24 9.39
N THR A 27 13.47 -4.94 8.46
CA THR A 27 13.85 -5.81 7.34
C THR A 27 15.37 -5.84 7.21
N THR A 28 15.91 -6.93 6.68
CA THR A 28 17.34 -7.05 6.44
C THR A 28 17.68 -6.55 5.04
N TRP A 29 18.56 -5.57 4.93
CA TRP A 29 19.13 -5.11 3.66
C TRP A 29 20.65 -5.16 3.73
N ARG A 30 21.28 -5.93 2.83
CA ARG A 30 22.75 -6.12 2.79
C ARG A 30 23.37 -6.54 4.13
N GLY A 31 22.62 -7.26 4.98
CA GLY A 31 23.08 -7.74 6.29
C GLY A 31 22.78 -6.79 7.45
N GLU A 32 22.24 -5.60 7.18
CA GLU A 32 21.84 -4.63 8.20
C GLU A 32 20.34 -4.69 8.44
N GLU A 33 19.93 -4.58 9.71
CA GLU A 33 18.52 -4.42 10.06
C GLU A 33 18.10 -2.95 9.90
N ILE A 34 17.21 -2.69 8.94
CA ILE A 34 16.67 -1.36 8.66
C ILE A 34 15.17 -1.35 8.89
N ARG A 35 14.64 -0.24 9.44
CA ARG A 35 13.19 -0.02 9.48
C ARG A 35 12.70 0.23 8.07
N ASN A 36 11.64 -0.46 7.68
CA ASN A 36 11.03 -0.36 6.37
C ASN A 36 9.52 -0.15 6.53
N THR A 37 9.03 0.91 5.91
CA THR A 37 7.63 1.33 6.00
C THR A 37 7.10 1.52 4.59
N PHE A 38 6.08 0.76 4.20
CA PHE A 38 5.51 0.82 2.86
C PHE A 38 4.04 0.37 2.79
N LEU A 39 3.37 0.83 1.74
CA LEU A 39 2.11 0.31 1.23
C LEU A 39 2.36 -0.30 -0.16
N GLN A 40 1.85 -1.49 -0.43
CA GLN A 40 1.94 -2.13 -1.74
C GLN A 40 0.57 -2.62 -2.18
N VAL A 41 0.19 -2.28 -3.41
CA VAL A 41 -0.95 -2.86 -4.11
C VAL A 41 -0.42 -3.73 -5.23
N SER A 42 -0.93 -4.95 -5.33
CA SER A 42 -0.59 -5.86 -6.42
C SER A 42 -1.88 -6.39 -7.04
N ASP A 43 -1.89 -6.59 -8.35
CA ASP A 43 -2.97 -7.24 -9.08
C ASP A 43 -2.42 -8.09 -10.22
N CYS A 44 -2.63 -9.41 -10.14
CA CYS A 44 -2.02 -10.41 -11.01
C CYS A 44 -0.49 -10.23 -11.11
N SER A 45 0.01 -9.83 -12.29
CA SER A 45 1.44 -9.62 -12.56
C SER A 45 1.93 -8.20 -12.27
N TRP A 46 1.04 -7.27 -11.90
CA TRP A 46 1.37 -5.86 -11.70
C TRP A 46 1.46 -5.52 -10.22
N SER A 47 2.38 -4.62 -9.87
CA SER A 47 2.52 -4.13 -8.50
C SER A 47 2.98 -2.69 -8.49
N ILE A 48 2.39 -1.90 -7.59
CA ILE A 48 2.87 -0.57 -7.22
C ILE A 48 3.23 -0.58 -5.74
N ARG A 49 4.37 0.00 -5.38
CA ARG A 49 4.82 0.13 -3.99
C ARG A 49 5.08 1.59 -3.67
N LEU A 50 4.33 2.11 -2.72
CA LEU A 50 4.57 3.38 -2.08
C LEU A 50 5.40 3.15 -0.82
N HIS A 51 6.66 3.58 -0.85
CA HIS A 51 7.57 3.46 0.28
C HIS A 51 7.79 4.81 0.93
N LYS A 52 8.00 4.80 2.25
CA LYS A 52 8.59 5.93 2.96
C LYS A 52 10.08 5.93 2.61
N ILE A 53 10.55 6.92 1.85
CA ILE A 53 11.99 7.06 1.61
C ILE A 53 12.72 7.52 2.88
N GLU A 54 14.05 7.41 2.87
CA GLU A 54 14.89 7.89 3.96
C GLU A 54 14.67 9.38 4.23
N ASP A 55 14.48 10.18 3.17
CA ASP A 55 14.25 11.62 3.24
C ASP A 55 12.83 12.02 3.70
N ASP A 56 11.86 11.10 3.67
CA ASP A 56 10.50 11.39 4.17
C ASP A 56 10.50 11.37 5.71
N SER A 57 9.82 12.32 6.35
CA SER A 57 9.39 12.13 7.74
C SER A 57 8.26 11.08 7.82
N THR A 58 7.87 10.68 9.03
CA THR A 58 6.70 9.79 9.17
C THR A 58 5.42 10.54 8.80
N GLU A 59 5.38 11.82 9.14
CA GLU A 59 4.30 12.76 8.84
C GLU A 59 4.12 12.91 7.33
N ASP A 60 5.21 13.09 6.56
CA ASP A 60 5.15 13.17 5.09
C ASP A 60 4.55 11.91 4.48
N PHE A 61 4.94 10.74 4.99
CA PHE A 61 4.39 9.48 4.53
C PHE A 61 2.92 9.31 4.89
N ILE A 62 2.51 9.74 6.09
CA ILE A 62 1.10 9.75 6.50
C ILE A 62 0.28 10.66 5.58
N ASP A 63 0.78 11.85 5.27
CA ASP A 63 0.05 12.80 4.41
C ASP A 63 -0.01 12.30 2.96
N LYS A 64 1.04 11.65 2.47
CA LYS A 64 1.06 10.92 1.19
C LYS A 64 0.00 9.82 1.14
N LEU A 65 -0.17 9.05 2.23
CA LEU A 65 -1.21 8.01 2.35
C LEU A 65 -2.63 8.59 2.40
N LYS A 66 -2.84 9.71 3.10
CA LYS A 66 -4.14 10.40 3.13
C LYS A 66 -4.51 10.92 1.75
N LEU A 67 -3.56 11.55 1.04
CA LEU A 67 -3.78 12.01 -0.33
C LEU A 67 -4.14 10.84 -1.26
N LEU A 68 -3.42 9.72 -1.18
CA LEU A 68 -3.76 8.52 -1.93
C LEU A 68 -5.18 8.03 -1.65
N ARG A 69 -5.58 7.97 -0.37
CA ARG A 69 -6.95 7.58 0.02
C ARG A 69 -7.97 8.53 -0.59
N ASP A 70 -7.77 9.83 -0.44
CA ASP A 70 -8.73 10.84 -0.90
C ASP A 70 -8.89 10.80 -2.43
N GLU A 71 -7.80 10.59 -3.18
CA GLU A 71 -7.86 10.43 -4.64
C GLU A 71 -8.53 9.12 -5.08
N VAL A 72 -8.32 8.03 -4.35
CA VAL A 72 -9.04 6.76 -4.60
C VAL A 72 -10.54 6.94 -4.34
N ASP A 73 -10.92 7.59 -3.25
CA ASP A 73 -12.33 7.88 -2.91
C ASP A 73 -12.99 8.78 -3.98
N ASN A 74 -12.25 9.78 -4.48
CA ASN A 74 -12.68 10.63 -5.59
C ASN A 74 -12.91 9.82 -6.87
N PHE A 75 -12.00 8.91 -7.21
CA PHE A 75 -12.12 8.06 -8.39
C PHE A 75 -13.28 7.07 -8.28
N ILE A 76 -13.48 6.46 -7.11
CA ILE A 76 -14.65 5.62 -6.82
C ILE A 76 -15.93 6.41 -7.03
N SER A 77 -16.03 7.59 -6.43
CA SER A 77 -17.21 8.47 -6.55
C SER A 77 -17.49 8.86 -8.01
N TYR A 78 -16.45 9.08 -8.80
CA TYR A 78 -16.59 9.33 -10.23
C TYR A 78 -17.16 8.11 -10.96
N LEU A 79 -16.62 6.91 -10.73
CA LEU A 79 -17.09 5.68 -11.37
C LEU A 79 -18.54 5.34 -10.98
N GLU A 80 -18.91 5.52 -9.71
CA GLU A 80 -20.29 5.26 -9.24
C GLU A 80 -21.32 6.16 -9.91
N LYS A 81 -20.95 7.41 -10.23
CA LYS A 81 -21.80 8.37 -10.95
C LYS A 81 -21.87 8.11 -12.46
N ASN A 82 -20.88 7.43 -13.03
CA ASN A 82 -20.72 7.26 -14.48
C ASN A 82 -20.73 5.79 -14.93
N LYS A 83 -21.40 4.91 -14.18
CA LYS A 83 -21.55 3.49 -14.52
C LYS A 83 -22.62 3.22 -15.58
#